data_AF-A0A919S845-F1
#
_entry.id   AF-A0A919S845-F1
#
_cell.length_a   1.000
_cell.length_b   1.000
_cell.length_c   1.000
_cell.angle_alpha   90.00
_cell.angle_beta   90.00
_cell.angle_gamma   90.00
#
_symmetry.space_group_name_H-M   'P 1'
#
loop_
_entity.id
_entity.type
_entity.pdbx_description
1 polymer ?
#
loop_
_entity_poly.entity_id
_entity_poly.type
_entity_poly.pdbx_seq_one_letter_code
_entity_poly.pdbx_strand_id
1 'polypeptide(L)'
;MHRRRILLTGLAVSGAELIVSIFYPVPIYATCGGAAVALLIVGMVLAWRRNRHPPAALLLVGQSFRTPRHLNGVFMGLSCLQLATFSLAATREGWQALLGVALFGGMVAVMWRSLWRGHGLILRPSGIEAAKSAGTLTIPWEALAAEQPGRGPVWHEIKLAYAHPELVTMTGWTPARGEIVFEGVDPDFMIKTIAAYAAEPDRRAAIGTPAELERLREGLPPILRGIAEIVEPAPARVTVRRIVLALACFVVAAFASGWLRWLSMPLLMLAASQSYYAFKGWRAAALAAR
;
A
#
# COMPACT_ATOMS: atom_id res chain seq x y z
N MET A 1 18.38 -6.41 3.10
CA MET A 1 19.14 -5.35 3.80
C MET A 1 18.78 -3.92 3.39
N HIS A 2 18.32 -3.65 2.15
CA HIS A 2 18.14 -2.27 1.68
C HIS A 2 17.02 -1.47 2.40
N ARG A 3 15.86 -2.07 2.69
CA ARG A 3 14.75 -1.40 3.41
C ARG A 3 15.18 -0.77 4.75
N ARG A 4 15.95 -1.50 5.56
CA ARG A 4 16.43 -0.99 6.86
C ARG A 4 17.32 0.24 6.71
N ARG A 5 18.23 0.23 5.72
CA ARG A 5 19.10 1.38 5.44
C ARG A 5 18.27 2.61 5.05
N ILE A 6 17.30 2.44 4.15
CA ILE A 6 16.41 3.54 3.72
C ILE A 6 15.63 4.11 4.91
N LEU A 7 15.08 3.25 5.77
CA LEU A 7 14.35 3.69 6.97
C LEU A 7 15.24 4.42 7.97
N LEU A 8 16.45 3.89 8.23
CA LEU A 8 17.41 4.55 9.13
C LEU A 8 17.88 5.90 8.57
N THR A 9 18.13 5.98 7.26
CA THR A 9 18.46 7.25 6.61
C THR A 9 17.31 8.24 6.71
N GLY A 10 16.07 7.82 6.45
CA GLY A 10 14.91 8.69 6.59
C GLY A 10 14.69 9.18 8.03
N LEU A 11 14.87 8.31 9.02
CA LEU A 11 14.84 8.68 10.44
C LEU A 11 15.94 9.68 10.80
N ALA A 12 17.16 9.48 10.30
CA ALA A 12 18.27 10.40 10.51
C ALA A 12 18.01 11.77 9.89
N VAL A 13 17.45 11.81 8.67
CA VAL A 13 17.05 13.06 8.00
C VAL A 13 15.98 13.79 8.81
N SER A 14 14.90 13.11 9.19
CA SER A 14 13.85 13.73 10.00
C SER A 14 14.34 14.21 11.37
N GLY A 15 15.27 13.49 12.00
CA GLY A 15 15.91 13.93 13.24
C GLY A 15 16.79 15.17 13.04
N ALA A 16 17.60 15.21 11.98
CA ALA A 16 18.42 16.38 11.64
C ALA A 16 17.56 17.61 11.33
N GLU A 17 16.45 17.45 10.62
CA GLU A 17 15.52 18.55 10.36
C GLU A 17 14.88 19.10 11.63
N LEU A 18 14.53 18.23 12.58
CA LEU A 18 14.01 18.67 13.87
C LEU A 18 15.05 19.50 14.62
N ILE A 19 16.32 19.07 14.63
CA ILE A 19 17.42 19.83 15.21
C ILE A 19 17.56 21.20 14.53
N VAL A 20 17.58 21.22 13.19
CA VAL A 20 17.67 22.47 12.41
C VAL A 20 16.51 23.41 12.72
N SER A 21 15.29 22.88 12.91
CA SER A 21 14.12 23.71 13.23
C SER A 21 14.24 24.47 14.55
N ILE A 22 15.06 23.97 15.49
CA ILE A 22 15.28 24.61 16.80
C ILE A 22 16.27 25.79 16.66
N PHE A 23 17.32 25.64 15.85
CA PHE A 23 18.42 26.59 15.78
C PHE A 23 18.30 27.62 14.65
N TYR A 24 17.51 27.34 13.61
CA TYR A 24 17.45 28.19 12.43
C TYR A 24 16.11 28.93 12.31
N PRO A 25 16.11 30.15 11.74
CA PRO A 25 14.90 30.90 11.53
C PRO A 25 13.96 30.19 10.53
N VAL A 26 12.66 30.41 10.72
CA VAL A 26 11.55 29.77 9.98
C VAL A 26 11.75 29.73 8.45
N PRO A 27 12.25 30.78 7.76
CA PRO A 27 12.42 30.73 6.30
C PRO A 27 13.43 29.67 5.83
N ILE A 28 14.52 29.49 6.58
CA ILE A 28 15.55 28.50 6.27
C ILE A 28 14.97 27.10 6.47
N TYR A 29 14.32 26.87 7.61
CA TYR A 29 13.64 25.61 7.89
C TYR A 29 12.58 25.27 6.84
N ALA A 30 11.71 26.23 6.49
CA ALA A 30 10.65 26.04 5.51
C ALA A 30 11.20 25.65 4.13
N THR A 31 12.34 26.24 3.73
CA THR A 31 13.00 25.90 2.46
C THR A 31 13.55 24.48 2.49
N CYS A 32 14.26 24.09 3.56
CA CYS A 32 14.81 22.75 3.72
C CYS A 32 13.70 21.68 3.80
N GLY A 33 12.68 21.91 4.63
CA GLY A 33 11.55 21.00 4.78
C GLY A 33 10.73 20.88 3.49
N GLY A 34 10.54 21.98 2.75
CA GLY A 34 9.90 21.97 1.45
C GLY A 34 10.67 21.13 0.42
N ALA A 35 12.00 21.24 0.39
CA ALA A 35 12.84 20.42 -0.47
C ALA A 35 12.77 18.93 -0.12
N ALA A 36 12.78 18.57 1.17
CA ALA A 36 12.64 17.19 1.61
C ALA A 36 11.28 16.59 1.23
N VAL A 37 10.19 17.35 1.40
CA VAL A 37 8.85 16.94 0.97
C VAL A 37 8.81 16.75 -0.55
N ALA A 38 9.40 17.67 -1.33
CA ALA A 38 9.46 17.53 -2.78
C ALA A 38 10.23 16.26 -3.21
N LEU A 39 11.36 15.96 -2.57
CA LEU A 39 12.12 14.74 -2.83
C LEU A 39 11.33 13.47 -2.49
N LEU A 40 10.57 13.47 -1.39
CA LEU A 40 9.70 12.36 -1.02
C LEU A 40 8.57 12.17 -2.04
N ILE A 41 7.95 13.24 -2.51
CA ILE A 41 6.93 13.18 -3.56
C ILE A 41 7.52 12.61 -4.84
N VAL A 42 8.69 13.08 -5.28
CA VAL A 42 9.39 12.56 -6.46
C VAL A 42 9.71 11.07 -6.27
N GLY A 43 10.25 10.68 -5.11
CA GLY A 43 10.53 9.29 -4.78
C GLY A 43 9.28 8.42 -4.81
N MET A 44 8.17 8.90 -4.27
CA MET A 44 6.87 8.22 -4.27
C MET A 44 6.31 8.08 -5.68
N VAL A 45 6.40 9.12 -6.52
CA VAL A 45 5.95 9.07 -7.92
C VAL A 45 6.80 8.09 -8.72
N LEU A 46 8.12 8.10 -8.56
CA LEU A 46 9.02 7.16 -9.23
C LEU A 46 8.77 5.72 -8.77
N ALA A 47 8.61 5.50 -7.45
CA ALA A 47 8.26 4.20 -6.90
C ALA A 47 6.91 3.71 -7.43
N TRP A 48 5.90 4.57 -7.46
CA TRP A 48 4.59 4.24 -8.00
C TRP A 48 4.65 3.91 -9.48
N ARG A 49 5.33 4.73 -10.31
CA ARG A 49 5.51 4.46 -11.74
C ARG A 49 6.22 3.13 -11.98
N ARG A 50 7.29 2.84 -11.24
CA ARG A 50 8.01 1.57 -11.32
C ARG A 50 7.15 0.39 -10.90
N ASN A 51 6.24 0.59 -9.95
CA ASN A 51 5.41 -0.48 -9.38
C ASN A 51 4.01 -0.56 -10.01
N ARG A 52 3.69 0.26 -11.03
CA ARG A 52 2.43 0.17 -11.78
C ARG A 52 2.28 -1.12 -12.58
N HIS A 53 3.41 -1.72 -12.96
CA HIS A 53 3.47 -2.99 -13.65
C HIS A 53 4.29 -3.95 -12.80
N PRO A 54 3.71 -4.46 -11.70
CA PRO A 54 4.41 -5.42 -10.88
C PRO A 54 4.73 -6.65 -11.75
N PRO A 55 5.97 -7.16 -11.74
CA PRO A 55 6.30 -8.34 -12.50
C PRO A 55 5.45 -9.51 -11.97
N ALA A 56 4.94 -10.34 -12.87
CA ALA A 56 4.33 -11.61 -12.52
C ALA A 56 5.43 -12.63 -12.15
N ALA A 57 6.15 -12.33 -11.06
CA ALA A 57 7.32 -13.07 -10.64
C ALA A 57 7.23 -13.38 -9.15
N LEU A 58 7.24 -14.67 -8.84
CA LEU A 58 7.50 -15.17 -7.50
C LEU A 58 9.00 -15.40 -7.33
N LEU A 59 9.48 -15.17 -6.11
CA LEU A 59 10.83 -15.50 -5.70
C LEU A 59 10.84 -16.88 -5.06
N LEU A 60 11.74 -17.75 -5.52
CA LEU A 60 11.99 -19.01 -4.87
C LEU A 60 12.87 -18.78 -3.63
N VAL A 61 12.36 -19.14 -2.45
CA VAL A 61 13.10 -19.03 -1.18
C VAL A 61 12.96 -20.33 -0.41
N GLY A 62 13.97 -21.19 -0.51
CA GLY A 62 13.89 -22.56 0.01
C GLY A 62 12.77 -23.33 -0.68
N GLN A 63 11.93 -24.01 0.10
CA GLN A 63 10.76 -24.77 -0.38
C GLN A 63 9.48 -23.92 -0.36
N SER A 64 9.57 -22.66 -0.78
CA SER A 64 8.42 -21.75 -0.79
C SER A 64 8.52 -20.72 -1.91
N PHE A 65 7.37 -20.28 -2.40
CA PHE A 65 7.28 -19.13 -3.29
C PHE A 65 6.91 -17.90 -2.51
N ARG A 66 7.59 -16.78 -2.80
CA ARG A 66 7.41 -15.55 -2.06
C ARG A 66 7.25 -14.36 -2.98
N THR A 67 6.31 -13.48 -2.66
CA THR A 67 6.17 -12.22 -3.39
C THR A 67 7.36 -11.29 -3.12
N PRO A 68 7.90 -10.59 -4.15
CA PRO A 68 8.88 -9.53 -3.93
C PRO A 68 8.32 -8.46 -3.00
N ARG A 69 9.18 -7.79 -2.23
CA ARG A 69 8.76 -6.65 -1.41
C ARG A 69 9.17 -5.38 -2.10
N HIS A 70 8.23 -4.47 -2.32
CA HIS A 70 8.49 -3.15 -2.87
C HIS A 70 8.88 -2.17 -1.76
N LEU A 71 9.11 -0.90 -2.13
CA LEU A 71 9.45 0.17 -1.20
C LEU A 71 8.28 1.14 -0.97
N ASN A 72 7.10 0.90 -1.56
CA ASN A 72 5.94 1.80 -1.45
C ASN A 72 5.56 2.05 0.01
N GLY A 73 5.43 0.99 0.81
CA GLY A 73 5.14 1.13 2.24
C GLY A 73 6.20 1.95 2.97
N VAL A 74 7.49 1.79 2.62
CA VAL A 74 8.60 2.57 3.19
C VAL A 74 8.47 4.05 2.84
N PHE A 75 8.24 4.39 1.57
CA PHE A 75 8.07 5.79 1.16
C PHE A 75 6.83 6.43 1.80
N MET A 76 5.73 5.69 1.94
CA MET A 76 4.54 6.17 2.66
C MET A 76 4.86 6.44 4.14
N GLY A 77 5.57 5.52 4.81
CA GLY A 77 5.99 5.70 6.19
C GLY A 77 6.93 6.88 6.39
N LEU A 78 7.90 7.06 5.49
CA LEU A 78 8.80 8.22 5.51
C LEU A 78 8.06 9.53 5.25
N SER A 79 7.03 9.52 4.39
CA SER A 79 6.18 10.70 4.17
C SER A 79 5.37 11.04 5.42
N CYS A 80 4.82 10.04 6.12
CA CYS A 80 4.13 10.26 7.39
C CYS A 80 5.08 10.78 8.47
N LEU A 81 6.29 10.23 8.56
CA LEU A 81 7.33 10.70 9.47
C LEU A 81 7.70 12.15 9.18
N GLN A 82 7.87 12.52 7.91
CA GLN A 82 8.16 13.88 7.51
C GLN A 82 7.05 14.86 7.89
N LEU A 83 5.78 14.47 7.69
CA LEU A 83 4.63 15.28 8.10
C LEU A 83 4.57 15.44 9.63
N ALA A 84 4.96 14.42 10.40
CA ALA A 84 5.08 14.52 11.85
C ALA A 84 6.15 15.54 12.26
N THR A 85 7.34 15.47 11.65
CA THR A 85 8.45 16.42 11.88
C THR A 85 8.04 17.85 11.52
N PHE A 86 7.38 18.02 10.38
CA PHE A 86 6.88 19.33 9.96
C PHE A 86 5.82 19.89 10.92
N SER A 87 4.93 19.02 11.43
CA SER A 87 3.92 19.41 12.42
C SER A 87 4.56 19.90 13.72
N LEU A 88 5.64 19.25 14.18
CA LEU A 88 6.42 19.70 15.33
C LEU A 88 7.07 21.06 15.10
N ALA A 89 7.67 21.27 13.93
CA ALA A 89 8.50 22.43 13.67
C ALA A 89 7.70 23.69 13.31
N ALA A 90 6.58 23.57 12.61
CA ALA A 90 5.81 24.73 12.14
C ALA A 90 4.74 25.21 13.14
N THR A 91 4.45 24.47 14.21
CA THR A 91 3.49 24.91 15.25
C THR A 91 4.22 25.65 16.38
N ARG A 92 3.85 26.93 16.62
CA ARG A 92 4.28 27.68 17.82
C ARG A 92 3.43 27.35 19.06
N GLU A 93 2.23 26.81 18.85
CA GLU A 93 1.33 26.37 19.91
C GLU A 93 1.54 24.88 20.20
N GLY A 94 1.99 24.56 21.42
CA GLY A 94 2.41 23.21 21.79
C GLY A 94 1.34 22.12 21.61
N TRP A 95 0.05 22.43 21.81
CA TRP A 95 -1.02 21.42 21.70
C TRP A 95 -1.28 20.97 20.25
N GLN A 96 -1.12 21.86 19.27
CA GLN A 96 -1.28 21.53 17.84
C GLN A 96 -0.13 20.62 17.38
N ALA A 97 1.09 20.91 17.86
CA ALA A 97 2.26 20.06 17.66
C ALA A 97 1.98 18.63 18.17
N LEU A 98 1.47 18.53 19.40
CA LEU A 98 1.16 17.27 20.05
C LEU A 98 0.10 16.48 19.27
N LEU A 99 -0.95 17.12 18.75
CA LEU A 99 -1.97 16.46 17.96
C LEU A 99 -1.41 15.92 16.63
N GLY A 100 -0.61 16.72 15.92
CA GLY A 100 0.04 16.30 14.67
C GLY A 100 0.99 15.13 14.89
N VAL A 101 1.81 15.18 15.93
CA VAL A 101 2.69 14.07 16.33
C VAL A 101 1.89 12.84 16.73
N ALA A 102 0.85 12.99 17.54
CA ALA A 102 0.02 11.87 17.97
C ALA A 102 -0.61 11.17 16.75
N LEU A 103 -1.12 11.94 15.78
CA LEU A 103 -1.72 11.41 14.57
C LEU A 103 -0.69 10.72 13.67
N PHE A 104 0.32 11.45 13.19
CA PHE A 104 1.28 10.92 12.22
C PHE A 104 2.27 9.94 12.86
N GLY A 105 2.73 10.21 14.08
CA GLY A 105 3.53 9.30 14.88
C GLY A 105 2.76 8.03 15.24
N GLY A 106 1.47 8.15 15.58
CA GLY A 106 0.57 7.01 15.76
C GLY A 106 0.46 6.15 14.49
N MET A 107 0.28 6.77 13.32
CA MET A 107 0.28 6.06 12.03
C MET A 107 1.61 5.34 11.77
N VAL A 108 2.75 6.00 11.98
CA VAL A 108 4.08 5.38 11.83
C VAL A 108 4.25 4.22 12.80
N ALA A 109 3.79 4.36 14.05
CA ALA A 109 3.86 3.30 15.06
C ALA A 109 3.02 2.07 14.65
N VAL A 110 1.79 2.28 14.19
CA VAL A 110 0.91 1.21 13.68
C VAL A 110 1.52 0.53 12.45
N MET A 111 2.17 1.30 11.57
CA MET A 111 2.81 0.78 10.37
C MET A 111 4.22 0.23 10.61
N TRP A 112 4.83 0.44 11.78
CA TRP A 112 6.26 0.24 12.02
C TRP A 112 6.74 -1.15 11.60
N ARG A 113 6.00 -2.20 12.00
CA ARG A 113 6.30 -3.57 11.62
C ARG A 113 6.19 -3.79 10.10
N SER A 114 5.20 -3.19 9.42
CA SER A 114 5.09 -3.21 7.96
C SER A 114 6.21 -2.42 7.27
N LEU A 115 6.67 -1.31 7.84
CA LEU A 115 7.83 -0.58 7.30
C LEU A 115 9.07 -1.49 7.32
N TRP A 116 9.31 -2.14 8.46
CA TRP A 116 10.50 -2.97 8.66
C TRP A 116 10.48 -4.27 7.86
N ARG A 117 9.34 -4.97 7.89
CA ARG A 117 9.21 -6.30 7.28
C ARG A 117 8.63 -6.22 5.87
N GLY A 118 7.72 -5.30 5.59
CA GLY A 118 6.93 -5.25 4.36
C GLY A 118 5.75 -6.20 4.42
N HIS A 119 4.74 -5.91 3.60
CA HIS A 119 3.69 -6.87 3.29
C HIS A 119 4.22 -7.89 2.29
N GLY A 120 3.81 -9.13 2.43
CA GLY A 120 4.28 -10.18 1.55
C GLY A 120 3.48 -11.45 1.76
N LEU A 121 3.41 -12.22 0.70
CA LEU A 121 2.70 -13.49 0.66
C LEU A 121 3.72 -14.60 0.39
N ILE A 122 3.59 -15.68 1.16
CA ILE A 122 4.42 -16.88 1.02
C ILE A 122 3.46 -18.04 0.73
N LEU A 123 3.66 -18.70 -0.40
CA LEU A 123 2.99 -19.95 -0.74
C LEU A 123 3.91 -21.10 -0.30
N ARG A 124 3.37 -22.02 0.49
CA ARG A 124 4.03 -23.23 0.95
C ARG A 124 3.17 -24.44 0.57
N PRO A 125 3.76 -25.65 0.53
CA PRO A 125 2.97 -26.87 0.35
C PRO A 125 1.86 -27.02 1.40
N SER A 126 2.07 -26.55 2.63
CA SER A 126 1.08 -26.63 3.72
C SER A 126 0.03 -25.51 3.73
N GLY A 127 0.19 -24.45 2.94
CA GLY A 127 -0.76 -23.35 2.91
C GLY A 127 -0.18 -22.01 2.47
N ILE A 128 -0.92 -20.95 2.79
CA ILE A 128 -0.59 -19.56 2.49
C ILE A 128 -0.21 -18.87 3.81
N GLU A 129 0.92 -18.18 3.82
CA GLU A 129 1.31 -17.30 4.92
C GLU A 129 1.37 -15.84 4.44
N ALA A 130 0.55 -14.99 5.03
CA ALA A 130 0.46 -13.57 4.73
C ALA A 130 1.02 -12.72 5.88
N ALA A 131 2.03 -11.90 5.58
CA ALA A 131 2.54 -10.92 6.52
C ALA A 131 1.62 -9.68 6.54
N LYS A 132 0.99 -9.43 7.69
CA LYS A 132 0.09 -8.30 7.94
C LYS A 132 0.82 -7.17 8.67
N SER A 133 0.19 -6.00 8.73
CA SER A 133 0.78 -4.80 9.35
C SER A 133 1.26 -5.03 10.78
N ALA A 134 0.46 -5.70 11.61
CA ALA A 134 0.78 -5.98 13.00
C ALA A 134 0.76 -7.48 13.36
N GLY A 135 0.98 -8.36 12.37
CA GLY A 135 0.88 -9.80 12.61
C GLY A 135 1.23 -10.69 11.42
N THR A 136 0.86 -11.96 11.53
CA THR A 136 0.97 -12.96 10.45
C THR A 136 -0.30 -13.79 10.43
N LEU A 137 -0.82 -14.05 9.23
CA LEU A 137 -1.98 -14.88 8.96
C LEU A 137 -1.52 -16.14 8.23
N THR A 138 -1.85 -17.32 8.77
CA THR A 138 -1.51 -18.61 8.17
C THR A 138 -2.80 -19.35 7.83
N ILE A 139 -2.93 -19.73 6.56
CA ILE A 139 -4.15 -20.23 5.96
C ILE A 139 -3.81 -21.58 5.33
N PRO A 140 -4.19 -22.71 5.95
CA PRO A 140 -4.09 -24.01 5.33
C PRO A 140 -4.87 -24.04 4.01
N TRP A 141 -4.43 -24.83 3.04
CA TRP A 141 -5.14 -24.92 1.76
C TRP A 141 -6.56 -25.44 1.92
N GLU A 142 -6.78 -26.27 2.93
CA GLU A 142 -8.06 -26.86 3.33
C GLU A 142 -9.04 -25.81 3.87
N ALA A 143 -8.54 -24.63 4.28
CA ALA A 143 -9.38 -23.55 4.76
C ALA A 143 -10.09 -22.78 3.63
N LEU A 144 -9.58 -22.86 2.40
CA LEU A 144 -10.08 -22.08 1.27
C LEU A 144 -11.39 -22.65 0.72
N ALA A 145 -12.32 -21.77 0.36
CA ALA A 145 -13.52 -22.16 -0.36
C ALA A 145 -13.21 -22.49 -1.83
N ALA A 146 -14.07 -23.30 -2.46
CA ALA A 146 -14.02 -23.56 -3.90
C ALA A 146 -14.30 -22.31 -4.74
N GLU A 147 -15.01 -21.32 -4.16
CA GLU A 147 -15.12 -19.98 -4.73
C GLU A 147 -13.79 -19.25 -4.54
N GLN A 148 -12.98 -19.29 -5.59
CA GLN A 148 -11.58 -18.91 -5.56
C GLN A 148 -11.39 -17.40 -5.71
N PRO A 149 -10.23 -16.87 -5.26
CA PRO A 149 -10.20 -15.57 -4.64
C PRO A 149 -10.54 -14.43 -5.60
N GLY A 150 -11.22 -13.42 -5.05
CA GLY A 150 -11.60 -12.22 -5.78
C GLY A 150 -10.58 -11.10 -5.62
N ARG A 151 -10.74 -10.05 -6.44
CA ARG A 151 -10.00 -8.81 -6.27
C ARG A 151 -10.48 -8.06 -5.03
N GLY A 152 -9.54 -7.54 -4.25
CA GLY A 152 -9.85 -6.67 -3.12
C GLY A 152 -10.22 -5.24 -3.56
N PRO A 153 -10.66 -4.38 -2.62
CA PRO A 153 -10.96 -2.97 -2.88
C PRO A 153 -9.72 -2.18 -3.33
N VAL A 154 -8.51 -2.62 -2.98
CA VAL A 154 -7.25 -1.99 -3.36
C VAL A 154 -6.50 -2.88 -4.36
N TRP A 155 -5.80 -2.26 -5.31
CA TRP A 155 -5.12 -2.96 -6.42
C TRP A 155 -4.07 -4.01 -6.02
N HIS A 156 -3.59 -4.01 -4.78
CA HIS A 156 -2.58 -4.94 -4.26
C HIS A 156 -3.14 -5.81 -3.14
N GLU A 157 -4.45 -5.99 -3.17
CA GLU A 157 -5.24 -6.74 -2.21
C GLU A 157 -6.07 -7.79 -2.93
N ILE A 158 -6.11 -9.00 -2.37
CA ILE A 158 -7.00 -10.06 -2.81
C ILE A 158 -7.92 -10.44 -1.66
N LYS A 159 -9.13 -10.86 -2.00
CA LYS A 159 -10.12 -11.34 -1.04
C LYS A 159 -10.23 -12.86 -1.15
N LEU A 160 -9.91 -13.55 -0.06
CA LEU A 160 -10.08 -14.98 0.05
C LEU A 160 -11.46 -15.30 0.64
N ALA A 161 -12.11 -16.31 0.08
CA ALA A 161 -13.27 -16.96 0.70
C ALA A 161 -12.81 -18.20 1.46
N TYR A 162 -13.41 -18.44 2.62
CA TYR A 162 -13.06 -19.56 3.50
C TYR A 162 -14.22 -20.54 3.60
N ALA A 163 -13.95 -21.82 3.35
CA ALA A 163 -14.87 -22.91 3.69
C ALA A 163 -14.75 -23.29 5.16
N HIS A 164 -13.51 -23.27 5.69
CA HIS A 164 -13.19 -23.65 7.07
C HIS A 164 -12.41 -22.51 7.76
N PRO A 165 -13.07 -21.41 8.14
CA PRO A 165 -12.42 -20.25 8.77
C PRO A 165 -11.77 -20.57 10.13
N GLU A 166 -12.18 -21.65 10.79
CA GLU A 166 -11.63 -22.15 12.05
C GLU A 166 -10.20 -22.70 11.92
N LEU A 167 -9.80 -23.13 10.72
CA LEU A 167 -8.43 -23.61 10.45
C LEU A 167 -7.44 -22.47 10.25
N VAL A 168 -7.94 -21.24 10.06
CA VAL A 168 -7.11 -20.06 9.82
C VAL A 168 -6.50 -19.58 11.14
N THR A 169 -5.17 -19.61 11.22
CA THR A 169 -4.44 -19.17 12.41
C THR A 169 -3.88 -17.77 12.21
N MET A 170 -3.85 -16.99 13.28
CA MET A 170 -3.48 -15.59 13.25
C MET A 170 -2.61 -15.26 14.46
N THR A 171 -1.54 -14.53 14.22
CA THR A 171 -0.67 -14.01 15.29
C THR A 171 -0.63 -12.49 15.22
N GLY A 172 -0.69 -11.83 16.39
CA GLY A 172 -0.71 -10.36 16.48
C GLY A 172 -2.03 -9.73 16.05
N TRP A 173 -2.00 -8.43 15.74
CA TRP A 173 -3.20 -7.69 15.34
C TRP A 173 -3.33 -7.66 13.81
N THR A 174 -4.41 -8.27 13.34
CA THR A 174 -4.60 -8.62 11.93
C THR A 174 -6.07 -8.37 11.56
N PRO A 175 -6.46 -7.09 11.44
CA PRO A 175 -7.80 -6.76 10.97
C PRO A 175 -8.04 -7.34 9.56
N ALA A 176 -9.29 -7.69 9.29
CA ALA A 176 -9.76 -8.30 8.03
C ALA A 176 -9.02 -9.60 7.65
N ARG A 177 -9.48 -10.72 8.23
CA ARG A 177 -8.90 -12.05 7.96
C ARG A 177 -9.01 -12.48 6.51
N GLY A 178 -10.06 -12.08 5.79
CA GLY A 178 -10.29 -12.46 4.39
C GLY A 178 -9.52 -11.61 3.37
N GLU A 179 -8.89 -10.53 3.79
CA GLU A 179 -8.22 -9.58 2.88
C GLU A 179 -6.72 -9.78 2.96
N ILE A 180 -6.04 -10.09 1.87
CA ILE A 180 -4.59 -10.24 1.86
C ILE A 180 -3.96 -9.13 1.04
N VAL A 181 -3.17 -8.30 1.74
CA VAL A 181 -2.36 -7.25 1.15
C VAL A 181 -0.96 -7.81 0.90
N PHE A 182 -0.47 -7.70 -0.32
CA PHE A 182 0.91 -8.05 -0.68
C PHE A 182 1.50 -7.03 -1.64
N GLU A 183 2.81 -7.06 -1.77
CA GLU A 183 3.56 -6.23 -2.72
C GLU A 183 4.22 -7.14 -3.75
N GLY A 184 4.73 -6.58 -4.84
CA GLY A 184 5.71 -7.26 -5.69
C GLY A 184 5.15 -7.95 -6.93
N VAL A 185 3.86 -8.26 -6.92
CA VAL A 185 3.24 -9.18 -7.88
C VAL A 185 1.88 -8.66 -8.31
N ASP A 186 1.53 -8.92 -9.56
CA ASP A 186 0.20 -8.68 -10.10
C ASP A 186 -0.87 -9.47 -9.31
N PRO A 187 -1.96 -8.81 -8.88
CA PRO A 187 -2.99 -9.47 -8.08
C PRO A 187 -3.74 -10.56 -8.85
N ASP A 188 -3.95 -10.39 -10.15
CA ASP A 188 -4.72 -11.34 -10.96
C ASP A 188 -3.89 -12.61 -11.20
N PHE A 189 -2.57 -12.47 -11.37
CA PHE A 189 -1.65 -13.62 -11.35
C PHE A 189 -1.69 -14.36 -10.02
N MET A 190 -1.68 -13.65 -8.88
CA MET A 190 -1.76 -14.30 -7.57
C MET A 190 -3.09 -15.00 -7.34
N ILE A 191 -4.20 -14.38 -7.75
CA ILE A 191 -5.53 -14.99 -7.72
C ILE A 191 -5.52 -16.31 -8.49
N LYS A 192 -5.07 -16.30 -9.74
CA LYS A 192 -5.01 -17.50 -10.60
C LYS A 192 -4.08 -18.57 -10.03
N THR A 193 -2.97 -18.17 -9.43
CA THR A 193 -2.01 -19.10 -8.82
C THR A 193 -2.62 -19.80 -7.60
N ILE A 194 -3.22 -19.03 -6.68
CA ILE A 194 -3.90 -19.58 -5.49
C ILE A 194 -5.07 -20.46 -5.92
N ALA A 195 -5.82 -20.02 -6.92
CA ALA A 195 -6.91 -20.74 -7.53
C ALA A 195 -6.48 -22.13 -8.03
N ALA A 196 -5.43 -22.19 -8.85
CA ALA A 196 -4.88 -23.45 -9.35
C ALA A 196 -4.47 -24.42 -8.22
N TYR A 197 -3.79 -23.93 -7.18
CA TYR A 197 -3.39 -24.78 -6.05
C TYR A 197 -4.54 -25.23 -5.16
N ALA A 198 -5.58 -24.41 -5.01
CA ALA A 198 -6.78 -24.79 -4.31
C ALA A 198 -7.54 -25.89 -5.09
N ALA A 199 -7.58 -25.81 -6.42
CA ALA A 199 -8.26 -26.79 -7.29
C ALA A 199 -7.49 -28.11 -7.49
N GLU A 200 -6.16 -28.09 -7.44
CA GLU A 200 -5.30 -29.26 -7.68
C GLU A 200 -4.43 -29.59 -6.44
N PRO A 201 -4.94 -30.35 -5.45
CA PRO A 201 -4.21 -30.61 -4.21
C PRO A 201 -2.84 -31.28 -4.39
N ASP A 202 -2.74 -32.22 -5.32
CA ASP A 202 -1.50 -32.97 -5.60
C ASP A 202 -0.35 -32.06 -6.03
N ARG A 203 -0.66 -30.90 -6.62
CA ARG A 203 0.33 -29.93 -7.06
C ARG A 203 0.93 -29.08 -5.94
N ARG A 204 0.29 -29.05 -4.76
CA ARG A 204 0.78 -28.25 -3.63
C ARG A 204 2.18 -28.70 -3.19
N ALA A 205 2.51 -29.99 -3.35
CA ALA A 205 3.84 -30.54 -3.07
C ALA A 205 4.94 -29.97 -3.99
N ALA A 206 4.58 -29.49 -5.19
CA ALA A 206 5.52 -28.89 -6.13
C ALA A 206 5.83 -27.41 -5.81
N ILE A 207 5.09 -26.79 -4.88
CA ILE A 207 5.33 -25.40 -4.45
C ILE A 207 6.74 -25.29 -3.87
N GLY A 208 7.52 -24.32 -4.37
CA GLY A 208 8.92 -24.17 -3.96
C GLY A 208 9.90 -25.00 -4.79
N THR A 209 9.48 -25.60 -5.91
CA THR A 209 10.41 -26.20 -6.87
C THR A 209 10.71 -25.25 -8.05
N PRO A 210 11.90 -25.31 -8.66
CA PRO A 210 12.22 -24.51 -9.85
C PRO A 210 11.31 -24.82 -11.06
N ALA A 211 10.98 -26.11 -11.27
CA ALA A 211 10.13 -26.54 -12.37
C ALA A 211 8.71 -25.95 -12.27
N GLU A 212 8.17 -25.94 -11.05
CA GLU A 212 6.85 -25.36 -10.80
C GLU A 212 6.85 -23.84 -10.97
N LEU A 213 7.94 -23.17 -10.57
CA LEU A 213 8.10 -21.73 -10.81
C LEU A 213 8.12 -21.41 -12.31
N GLU A 214 8.80 -22.23 -13.10
CA GLU A 214 8.87 -22.03 -14.55
C GLU A 214 7.51 -22.27 -15.20
N ARG A 215 6.80 -23.33 -14.80
CA ARG A 215 5.42 -23.58 -15.26
C ARG A 215 4.49 -22.41 -14.95
N LEU A 216 4.58 -21.82 -13.74
CA LEU A 216 3.79 -20.63 -13.39
C LEU A 216 4.13 -19.42 -14.27
N ARG A 217 5.39 -19.30 -14.72
CA ARG A 217 5.81 -18.23 -15.65
C ARG A 217 5.31 -18.46 -17.07
N GLU A 218 5.30 -19.70 -17.53
CA GLU A 218 4.81 -20.08 -18.86
C GLU A 218 3.29 -19.96 -18.97
N GLY A 219 2.56 -20.25 -17.90
CA GLY A 219 1.10 -20.11 -17.82
C GLY A 219 0.56 -18.68 -17.83
N LEU A 220 1.43 -17.66 -17.92
CA LEU A 220 1.05 -16.26 -17.97
C LEU A 220 0.65 -15.83 -19.38
N PRO A 221 -0.60 -15.36 -19.61
CA PRO A 221 -0.97 -14.71 -20.85
C PRO A 221 0.05 -13.60 -21.22
N PRO A 222 0.48 -13.50 -22.50
CA PRO A 222 1.39 -12.45 -22.95
C PRO A 222 0.88 -11.04 -22.62
N ILE A 223 -0.45 -10.90 -22.58
CA ILE A 223 -1.14 -9.64 -22.36
C ILE A 223 -0.97 -9.18 -20.90
N LEU A 224 -0.74 -10.06 -19.91
CA LEU A 224 -0.38 -9.64 -18.54
C LEU A 224 1.01 -8.97 -18.47
N ARG A 225 1.75 -8.88 -19.57
CA ARG A 225 2.94 -8.02 -19.73
C ARG A 225 2.61 -6.55 -20.08
N GLY A 226 1.33 -6.21 -20.32
CA GLY A 226 0.91 -4.87 -20.76
C GLY A 226 -0.59 -4.53 -20.64
N ILE A 227 -1.41 -5.28 -19.89
CA ILE A 227 -2.87 -5.03 -19.83
C ILE A 227 -3.21 -3.78 -19.05
N ALA A 228 -3.91 -2.89 -19.74
CA ALA A 228 -4.72 -1.83 -19.19
C ALA A 228 -5.71 -2.40 -18.17
N GLU A 229 -5.61 -1.91 -16.93
CA GLU A 229 -6.57 -2.13 -15.86
C GLU A 229 -8.00 -2.05 -16.41
N ILE A 230 -8.73 -3.17 -16.41
CA ILE A 230 -10.17 -3.19 -16.69
C ILE A 230 -10.81 -2.54 -15.46
N VAL A 231 -10.87 -1.21 -15.50
CA VAL A 231 -11.60 -0.43 -14.51
C VAL A 231 -13.05 -0.65 -14.84
N GLU A 232 -13.78 -1.40 -14.03
CA GLU A 232 -15.23 -1.40 -14.11
C GLU A 232 -15.70 0.06 -14.01
N PRO A 233 -16.54 0.53 -14.95
CA PRO A 233 -17.01 1.90 -14.96
C PRO A 233 -17.73 2.16 -13.64
N ALA A 234 -17.14 3.02 -12.81
CA ALA A 234 -17.76 3.41 -11.55
C ALA A 234 -19.15 4.00 -11.84
N PRO A 235 -20.20 3.60 -11.11
CA PRO A 235 -21.54 4.13 -11.32
C PRO A 235 -21.50 5.67 -11.31
N ALA A 236 -22.23 6.33 -12.20
CA ALA A 236 -22.22 7.79 -12.33
C ALA A 236 -22.41 8.51 -10.97
N ARG A 237 -23.25 7.96 -10.09
CA ARG A 237 -23.47 8.46 -8.72
C ARG A 237 -22.20 8.45 -7.86
N VAL A 238 -21.36 7.41 -7.97
CA VAL A 238 -20.09 7.30 -7.23
C VAL A 238 -19.09 8.33 -7.75
N THR A 239 -18.99 8.49 -9.07
CA THR A 239 -18.12 9.50 -9.70
C THR A 239 -18.51 10.92 -9.29
N VAL A 240 -19.80 11.27 -9.34
CA VAL A 240 -20.31 12.58 -8.89
C VAL A 240 -20.00 12.81 -7.41
N ARG A 241 -20.26 11.80 -6.55
CA ARG A 241 -19.95 11.91 -5.11
C ARG A 241 -18.46 12.17 -4.85
N ARG A 242 -17.56 11.52 -5.60
CA ARG A 242 -16.11 11.74 -5.48
C ARG A 242 -15.71 13.16 -5.91
N ILE A 243 -16.29 13.69 -6.99
CA ILE A 243 -16.05 15.06 -7.46
C ILE A 243 -16.53 16.08 -6.42
N VAL A 244 -17.74 15.91 -5.89
CA VAL A 244 -18.29 16.80 -4.85
C VAL A 244 -17.43 16.77 -3.60
N LEU A 245 -17.00 15.59 -3.15
CA LEU A 245 -16.10 15.45 -1.99
C LEU A 245 -14.74 16.12 -2.24
N ALA A 246 -14.18 15.97 -3.45
CA ALA A 246 -12.95 16.63 -3.82
C ALA A 246 -13.06 18.16 -3.80
N LEU A 247 -14.12 18.70 -4.41
CA LEU A 247 -14.41 20.14 -4.41
C LEU A 247 -14.60 20.67 -3.00
N ALA A 248 -15.38 19.99 -2.16
CA ALA A 248 -15.58 20.38 -0.77
C ALA A 248 -14.24 20.42 0.01
N CYS A 249 -13.39 19.41 -0.18
CA CYS A 249 -12.06 19.38 0.45
C CYS A 249 -11.14 20.50 -0.06
N PHE A 250 -11.17 20.82 -1.36
CA PHE A 250 -10.44 21.96 -1.94
C PHE A 250 -10.92 23.30 -1.36
N VAL A 251 -12.23 23.50 -1.27
CA VAL A 251 -12.83 24.73 -0.71
C VAL A 251 -12.44 24.87 0.75
N VAL A 252 -12.63 23.84 1.58
CA VAL A 252 -12.25 23.90 3.00
C VAL A 252 -10.75 24.15 3.15
N ALA A 253 -9.90 23.53 2.32
CA ALA A 253 -8.46 23.77 2.35
C ALA A 253 -8.07 25.20 1.93
N ALA A 254 -8.75 25.78 0.94
CA ALA A 254 -8.47 27.13 0.44
C ALA A 254 -8.88 28.23 1.41
N PHE A 255 -9.96 28.02 2.18
CA PHE A 255 -10.47 28.96 3.17
C PHE A 255 -9.99 28.65 4.61
N ALA A 256 -9.18 27.60 4.77
CA ALA A 256 -8.59 27.25 6.05
C ALA A 256 -7.62 28.35 6.52
N SER A 257 -8.00 29.08 7.56
CA SER A 257 -7.18 30.09 8.24
C SER A 257 -6.92 29.69 9.69
N GLY A 258 -5.89 30.27 10.31
CA GLY A 258 -5.49 29.94 11.67
C GLY A 258 -5.22 28.44 11.87
N TRP A 259 -5.83 27.85 12.90
CA TRP A 259 -5.66 26.43 13.26
C TRP A 259 -6.14 25.45 12.16
N LEU A 260 -7.14 25.84 11.34
CA LEU A 260 -7.65 25.01 10.26
C LEU A 260 -6.63 24.84 9.12
N ARG A 261 -5.65 25.74 8.99
CA ARG A 261 -4.68 25.72 7.89
C ARG A 261 -3.84 24.43 7.87
N TRP A 262 -3.69 23.77 9.01
CA TRP A 262 -3.05 22.45 9.12
C TRP A 262 -3.85 21.31 8.48
N LEU A 263 -5.19 21.42 8.47
CA LEU A 263 -6.05 20.47 7.79
C LEU A 263 -6.05 20.67 6.27
N SER A 264 -5.56 21.80 5.76
CA SER A 264 -5.55 22.07 4.33
C SER A 264 -4.78 21.02 3.54
N MET A 265 -3.60 20.58 4.02
CA MET A 265 -2.80 19.56 3.33
C MET A 265 -3.48 18.18 3.26
N PRO A 266 -3.94 17.56 4.37
CA PRO A 266 -4.65 16.28 4.29
C PRO A 266 -5.95 16.38 3.51
N LEU A 267 -6.67 17.52 3.59
CA LEU A 267 -7.85 17.76 2.75
C LEU A 267 -7.49 17.86 1.26
N LEU A 268 -6.39 18.52 0.90
CA LEU A 268 -5.90 18.57 -0.48
C LEU A 268 -5.47 17.19 -0.99
N MET A 269 -4.82 16.38 -0.16
CA MET A 269 -4.46 15.00 -0.52
C MET A 269 -5.71 14.14 -0.73
N LEU A 270 -6.70 14.27 0.15
CA LEU A 270 -7.99 13.61 0.00
C LEU A 270 -8.67 14.08 -1.29
N ALA A 271 -8.71 15.39 -1.54
CA ALA A 271 -9.29 15.97 -2.75
C ALA A 271 -8.63 15.43 -4.02
N ALA A 272 -7.29 15.44 -4.07
CA ALA A 272 -6.52 14.92 -5.19
C ALA A 272 -6.78 13.42 -5.43
N SER A 273 -6.86 12.63 -4.36
CA SER A 273 -7.20 11.20 -4.41
C SER A 273 -8.61 10.99 -4.99
N GLN A 274 -9.61 11.70 -4.48
CA GLN A 274 -10.99 11.60 -4.96
C GLN A 274 -11.13 12.04 -6.42
N SER A 275 -10.46 13.13 -6.82
CA SER A 275 -10.39 13.58 -8.21
C SER A 275 -9.75 12.55 -9.12
N TYR A 276 -8.64 11.92 -8.70
CA TYR A 276 -7.98 10.86 -9.46
C TYR A 276 -8.93 9.67 -9.70
N TYR A 277 -9.63 9.22 -8.66
CA TYR A 277 -10.58 8.12 -8.77
C TYR A 277 -11.83 8.46 -9.59
N ALA A 278 -12.31 9.70 -9.52
CA ALA A 278 -13.41 10.18 -10.37
C ALA A 278 -13.01 10.20 -11.84
N PHE A 279 -11.84 10.76 -12.15
CA PHE A 279 -11.32 10.82 -13.52
C PHE A 279 -11.12 9.42 -14.11
N LYS A 280 -10.57 8.48 -13.32
CA LYS A 280 -10.38 7.09 -13.73
C LYS A 280 -11.71 6.41 -14.05
N GLY A 281 -12.72 6.58 -13.20
CA GLY A 281 -14.07 6.03 -13.43
C GLY A 281 -14.75 6.64 -14.65
N TRP A 282 -14.62 7.95 -14.84
CA TRP A 282 -15.14 8.64 -16.03
C TRP A 282 -14.48 8.15 -17.32
N ARG A 283 -13.15 8.01 -17.34
CA ARG A 283 -12.42 7.50 -18.51
C ARG A 283 -12.82 6.06 -18.85
N ALA A 284 -13.02 5.21 -17.83
CA ALA A 284 -13.50 3.85 -18.01
C ALA A 284 -14.90 3.81 -18.64
N ALA A 285 -15.83 4.63 -18.14
CA ALA A 285 -17.18 4.75 -18.71
C ALA A 285 -17.16 5.27 -20.15
N ALA A 286 -16.29 6.24 -20.47
CA ALA A 286 -16.15 6.78 -21.82
C ALA A 286 -15.58 5.74 -22.81
N LEU A 287 -14.69 4.84 -22.35
CA LEU A 287 -14.18 3.74 -23.15
C LEU A 287 -15.23 2.65 -23.38
N ALA A 288 -16.06 2.36 -22.37
CA ALA A 288 -17.13 1.37 -22.48
C ALA A 288 -18.29 1.81 -23.39
N ALA A 289 -18.40 3.10 -23.69
CA ALA A 289 -19.43 3.67 -24.57
C ALA A 289 -19.02 3.75 -26.05
N ARG A 290 -17.79 3.33 -26.40
CA ARG A 290 -17.27 3.28 -27.78
C ARG A 290 -17.30 1.85 -28.30
#